data_AF-A0A397EWN9-F1
#
_entry.id   AF-A0A397EWN9-F1
#
_cell.length_a   1.000
_cell.length_b   1.000
_cell.length_c   1.000
_cell.angle_alpha   90.00
_cell.angle_beta   90.00
_cell.angle_gamma   90.00
#
_symmetry.space_group_name_H-M   'P 1'
#
loop_
_entity.id
_entity.type
_entity.pdbx_description
1 polymer ?
#
loop_
_entity_poly.entity_id
_entity_poly.type
_entity_poly.pdbx_seq_one_letter_code
_entity_poly.pdbx_strand_id
1 'polypeptide(L)'
;MTTGGPLVDEDEARILHKRRLTREKMQRYRKGIVRKSSTLRHQAVDLQREIERLLARQTTDKSPWLLSWADVARALRDDSDAARNTNGILRQLVLQQDREIRTIRSWVHGCQVLPNSSWRNVSLLEHPHARKHGIDWITQHLYHNTDRVLEQYAFAAVGSGVQIDDDTIIDTSSPDCFQYVWRDQRDMDVPFDVAARALTLDFFHSLLAHGTPLA
;
A
#
# COMPACT_ATOMS: atom_id res chain seq x y z
N MET A 1 -11.99 -91.73 57.06
CA MET A 1 -12.07 -91.71 55.59
C MET A 1 -13.36 -90.99 55.24
N THR A 2 -13.23 -89.76 54.77
CA THR A 2 -14.28 -88.74 54.75
C THR A 2 -15.24 -88.96 53.58
N THR A 3 -16.53 -88.99 53.89
CA THR A 3 -17.66 -89.11 52.97
C THR A 3 -17.80 -87.86 52.10
N GLY A 4 -17.50 -87.97 50.80
CA GLY A 4 -17.77 -86.95 49.80
C GLY A 4 -18.89 -87.42 48.85
N GLY A 5 -20.03 -86.74 48.87
CA GLY A 5 -21.18 -86.99 47.98
C GLY A 5 -22.49 -87.00 48.78
N PRO A 6 -23.31 -85.93 48.71
CA PRO A 6 -24.18 -85.62 47.57
C PRO A 6 -24.21 -84.12 47.14
N LEU A 7 -23.32 -83.28 47.67
CA LEU A 7 -23.31 -81.82 47.40
C LEU A 7 -22.91 -81.42 45.97
N VAL A 8 -22.17 -82.27 45.24
CA VAL A 8 -21.62 -81.94 43.91
C VAL A 8 -22.70 -81.88 42.81
N ASP A 9 -23.75 -82.68 42.92
CA ASP A 9 -24.79 -82.83 41.88
C ASP A 9 -25.82 -81.67 41.92
N GLU A 10 -26.17 -81.18 43.11
CA GLU A 10 -27.00 -79.98 43.27
C GLU A 10 -26.28 -78.72 42.80
N ASP A 11 -24.96 -78.63 43.01
CA ASP A 11 -24.16 -77.51 42.55
C ASP A 11 -24.03 -77.49 41.03
N GLU A 12 -23.90 -78.66 40.37
CA GLU A 12 -23.95 -78.75 38.91
C GLU A 12 -25.30 -78.33 38.33
N ALA A 13 -26.41 -78.76 38.93
CA ALA A 13 -27.76 -78.34 38.52
C ALA A 13 -27.96 -76.83 38.65
N ARG A 14 -27.44 -76.20 39.72
CA ARG A 14 -27.44 -74.74 39.93
C ARG A 14 -26.60 -74.02 38.87
N ILE A 15 -25.43 -74.55 38.53
CA ILE A 15 -24.55 -73.99 37.49
C ILE A 15 -25.24 -74.05 36.12
N LEU A 16 -25.87 -75.16 35.76
CA LEU A 16 -26.60 -75.33 34.50
C LEU A 16 -27.81 -74.39 34.40
N HIS A 17 -28.57 -74.26 35.49
CA HIS A 17 -29.69 -73.31 35.56
C HIS A 17 -29.22 -71.87 35.37
N LYS A 18 -28.13 -71.47 36.04
CA LYS A 18 -27.52 -70.13 35.92
C LYS A 18 -27.01 -69.87 34.49
N ARG A 19 -26.39 -70.86 33.85
CA ARG A 19 -25.94 -70.78 32.43
C ARG A 19 -27.12 -70.58 31.49
N ARG A 20 -28.23 -71.31 31.69
CA ARG A 20 -29.46 -71.17 30.90
C ARG A 20 -30.04 -69.76 31.02
N LEU A 21 -30.24 -69.26 32.24
CA LEU A 21 -30.76 -67.91 32.48
C LEU A 21 -29.85 -66.82 31.90
N THR A 22 -28.53 -66.98 32.04
CA THR A 22 -27.55 -66.04 31.46
C THR A 22 -27.63 -66.02 29.95
N ARG A 23 -27.76 -67.19 29.31
CA ARG A 23 -27.91 -67.31 27.84
C ARG A 23 -29.19 -66.64 27.35
N GLU A 24 -30.32 -66.87 28.03
CA GLU A 24 -31.59 -66.21 27.69
C GLU A 24 -31.52 -64.69 27.88
N LYS A 25 -30.92 -64.22 28.97
CA LYS A 25 -30.70 -62.78 29.23
C LYS A 25 -29.86 -62.15 28.10
N MET A 26 -28.77 -62.81 27.71
CA MET A 26 -27.91 -62.34 26.63
C MET A 26 -28.61 -62.38 25.26
N GLN A 27 -29.46 -63.38 25.01
CA GLN A 27 -30.25 -63.46 23.79
C GLN A 27 -31.29 -62.32 23.71
N ARG A 28 -32.00 -62.04 24.81
CA ARG A 28 -32.94 -60.90 24.90
C ARG A 28 -32.22 -59.57 24.71
N TYR A 29 -31.04 -59.40 25.34
CA TYR A 29 -30.20 -58.23 25.18
C TYR A 29 -29.79 -58.00 23.71
N ARG A 30 -29.25 -59.04 23.05
CA ARG A 30 -28.87 -58.98 21.63
C ARG A 30 -30.06 -58.65 20.72
N LYS A 31 -31.22 -59.29 20.94
CA LYS A 31 -32.46 -58.97 20.22
C LYS A 31 -32.89 -57.51 20.44
N GLY A 32 -32.73 -56.99 21.66
CA GLY A 32 -33.00 -55.59 21.99
C GLY A 32 -32.09 -54.61 21.23
N ILE A 33 -30.79 -54.90 21.14
CA ILE A 33 -29.84 -54.10 20.37
C ILE A 33 -30.20 -54.10 18.88
N VAL A 34 -30.48 -55.27 18.29
CA VAL A 34 -30.82 -55.38 16.86
C VAL A 34 -32.10 -54.60 16.56
N ARG A 35 -33.12 -54.69 17.41
CA ARG A 35 -34.36 -53.91 17.27
C ARG A 35 -34.10 -52.41 17.32
N LYS A 36 -33.38 -51.92 18.34
CA LYS A 36 -33.02 -50.50 18.47
C LYS A 36 -32.23 -50.01 17.26
N SER A 37 -31.24 -50.79 16.82
CA SER A 37 -30.42 -50.49 15.65
C SER A 37 -31.27 -50.45 14.36
N SER A 38 -32.24 -51.36 14.21
CA SER A 38 -33.18 -51.34 13.09
C SER A 38 -34.07 -50.10 13.13
N THR A 39 -34.65 -49.75 14.28
CA THR A 39 -35.48 -48.56 14.44
C THR A 39 -34.73 -47.28 14.10
N LEU A 40 -33.49 -47.13 14.61
CA LEU A 40 -32.64 -45.97 14.33
C LEU A 40 -32.30 -45.87 12.84
N ARG A 41 -32.04 -47.00 12.16
CA ARG A 41 -31.82 -47.00 10.71
C ARG A 41 -33.05 -46.54 9.94
N HIS A 42 -34.24 -47.02 10.30
CA HIS A 42 -35.48 -46.59 9.65
C HIS A 42 -35.71 -45.08 9.86
N GLN A 43 -35.54 -44.60 11.10
CA GLN A 43 -35.64 -43.18 11.40
C GLN A 43 -34.64 -42.33 10.61
N ALA A 44 -33.40 -42.78 10.47
CA ALA A 44 -32.40 -42.08 9.66
C ALA A 44 -32.82 -42.00 8.19
N VAL A 45 -33.34 -43.11 7.62
CA VAL A 45 -33.83 -43.12 6.24
C VAL A 45 -35.06 -42.21 6.05
N ASP A 46 -35.99 -42.19 7.01
CA ASP A 46 -37.18 -41.35 6.93
C ASP A 46 -36.82 -39.85 7.07
N LEU A 47 -35.90 -39.52 7.97
CA LEU A 47 -35.38 -38.15 8.11
C LEU A 47 -34.63 -37.70 6.85
N GLN A 48 -33.83 -38.58 6.26
CA GLN A 48 -33.13 -38.31 5.00
C GLN A 48 -34.13 -38.00 3.88
N ARG A 49 -35.20 -38.80 3.76
CA ARG A 49 -36.27 -38.57 2.79
C ARG A 49 -37.00 -37.24 3.01
N GLU A 50 -37.25 -36.84 4.26
CA GLU A 50 -37.89 -35.54 4.53
C GLU A 50 -36.96 -34.37 4.22
N ILE A 51 -35.66 -34.48 4.49
CA ILE A 51 -34.66 -33.48 4.08
C ILE A 51 -34.67 -33.32 2.56
N GLU A 52 -34.60 -34.43 1.82
CA GLU A 52 -34.63 -34.41 0.36
C GLU A 52 -35.93 -33.79 -0.17
N ARG A 53 -37.07 -34.11 0.44
CA ARG A 53 -38.38 -33.52 0.08
C ARG A 53 -38.41 -32.01 0.32
N LEU A 54 -37.91 -31.56 1.47
CA LEU A 54 -37.87 -30.13 1.81
C LEU A 54 -36.93 -29.36 0.87
N LEU A 55 -35.78 -29.93 0.54
CA LEU A 55 -34.85 -29.34 -0.43
C LEU A 55 -35.45 -29.25 -1.83
N ALA A 56 -36.12 -30.32 -2.31
CA ALA A 56 -36.79 -30.33 -3.61
C ALA A 56 -37.94 -29.32 -3.67
N ARG A 57 -38.73 -29.16 -2.60
CA ARG A 57 -39.76 -28.12 -2.53
C ARG A 57 -39.15 -26.71 -2.54
N GLN A 58 -38.02 -26.55 -1.88
CA GLN A 58 -37.29 -25.29 -1.84
C GLN A 58 -36.72 -24.89 -3.21
N THR A 59 -36.44 -25.85 -4.10
CA THR A 59 -35.96 -25.55 -5.47
C THR A 59 -37.10 -25.30 -6.44
N THR A 60 -38.28 -25.92 -6.27
CA THR A 60 -39.44 -25.68 -7.14
C THR A 60 -40.19 -24.39 -6.83
N ASP A 61 -40.25 -23.95 -5.56
CA ASP A 61 -40.92 -22.70 -5.17
C ASP A 61 -40.04 -21.43 -5.33
N LYS A 62 -38.73 -21.59 -5.57
CA LYS A 62 -37.86 -20.44 -5.84
C LYS A 62 -38.07 -19.99 -7.27
N SER A 63 -38.58 -18.78 -7.45
CA SER A 63 -38.59 -18.14 -8.76
C SER A 63 -37.15 -18.12 -9.30
N PRO A 64 -36.90 -18.54 -10.55
CA PRO A 64 -35.55 -18.58 -11.15
C PRO A 64 -34.91 -17.18 -11.26
N TRP A 65 -35.69 -16.13 -10.98
CA TRP A 65 -35.30 -14.72 -11.04
C TRP A 65 -34.93 -14.13 -9.68
N LEU A 66 -35.10 -14.85 -8.57
CA LEU A 66 -34.79 -14.37 -7.21
C LEU A 66 -33.56 -15.07 -6.66
N LEU A 67 -32.47 -14.31 -6.46
CA LEU A 67 -31.28 -14.80 -5.75
C LEU A 67 -31.64 -15.21 -4.32
N SER A 68 -30.91 -16.20 -3.79
CA SER A 68 -31.06 -16.55 -2.38
C SER A 68 -30.59 -15.40 -1.49
N TRP A 69 -31.29 -15.15 -0.38
CA TRP A 69 -30.85 -14.15 0.60
C TRP A 69 -29.43 -14.42 1.13
N ALA A 70 -28.99 -15.68 1.14
CA ALA A 70 -27.62 -16.03 1.49
C ALA A 70 -26.60 -15.50 0.46
N ASP A 71 -26.93 -15.55 -0.83
CA ASP A 71 -26.07 -15.01 -1.89
C ASP A 71 -26.13 -13.49 -1.93
N VAL A 72 -27.30 -12.87 -1.71
CA VAL A 72 -27.43 -11.41 -1.57
C VAL A 72 -26.61 -10.90 -0.38
N ALA A 73 -26.71 -11.55 0.78
CA ALA A 73 -25.94 -11.19 1.97
C ALA A 73 -24.43 -11.40 1.78
N ARG A 74 -24.03 -12.41 0.99
CA ARG A 74 -22.63 -12.63 0.62
C ARG A 74 -22.12 -11.50 -0.28
N ALA A 75 -22.84 -11.19 -1.36
CA ALA A 75 -22.48 -10.11 -2.28
C ALA A 75 -22.38 -8.75 -1.57
N LEU A 76 -23.33 -8.41 -0.69
CA LEU A 76 -23.28 -7.18 0.11
C LEU A 76 -22.09 -7.13 1.07
N ARG A 77 -21.68 -8.28 1.62
CA ARG A 77 -20.49 -8.37 2.49
C ARG A 77 -19.22 -8.16 1.67
N ASP A 78 -19.12 -8.84 0.53
CA ASP A 78 -17.97 -8.73 -0.37
C ASP A 78 -17.79 -7.28 -0.84
N ASP A 79 -18.88 -6.61 -1.24
CA ASP A 79 -18.88 -5.19 -1.61
C ASP A 79 -18.48 -4.29 -0.43
N SER A 80 -18.99 -4.58 0.78
CA SER A 80 -18.64 -3.81 1.98
C SER A 80 -17.17 -3.95 2.35
N ASP A 81 -16.61 -5.14 2.22
CA ASP A 81 -15.20 -5.41 2.50
C ASP A 81 -14.30 -4.80 1.43
N ALA A 82 -14.69 -4.87 0.16
CA ALA A 82 -14.02 -4.16 -0.93
C ALA A 82 -14.01 -2.65 -0.71
N ALA A 83 -15.15 -2.06 -0.34
CA ALA A 83 -15.26 -0.64 -0.02
C ALA A 83 -14.40 -0.25 1.18
N ARG A 84 -14.38 -1.07 2.24
CA ARG A 84 -13.54 -0.84 3.42
C ARG A 84 -12.06 -0.90 3.08
N ASN A 85 -11.65 -1.87 2.27
CA ASN A 85 -10.26 -2.00 1.82
C ASN A 85 -9.82 -0.78 1.01
N THR A 86 -10.62 -0.40 0.00
CA THR A 86 -10.37 0.80 -0.80
C THR A 86 -10.30 2.06 0.07
N ASN A 87 -11.20 2.22 1.04
CA ASN A 87 -11.18 3.35 1.96
C ASN A 87 -9.89 3.37 2.81
N GLY A 88 -9.44 2.21 3.28
CA GLY A 88 -8.18 2.07 4.02
C GLY A 88 -6.97 2.53 3.19
N ILE A 89 -6.87 2.06 1.94
CA ILE A 89 -5.81 2.44 1.00
C ILE A 89 -5.84 3.95 0.73
N LEU A 90 -7.02 4.51 0.45
CA LEU A 90 -7.18 5.95 0.18
C LEU A 90 -6.80 6.81 1.39
N ARG A 91 -7.17 6.40 2.61
CA ARG A 91 -6.76 7.10 3.83
C ARG A 91 -5.24 7.09 4.01
N GLN A 92 -4.59 5.96 3.75
CA GLN A 92 -3.13 5.88 3.80
C GLN A 92 -2.49 6.80 2.76
N LEU A 93 -3.02 6.84 1.53
CA LEU A 93 -2.55 7.72 0.47
C LEU A 93 -2.69 9.20 0.86
N VAL A 94 -3.83 9.60 1.43
CA VAL A 94 -4.05 10.98 1.90
C VAL A 94 -3.05 11.35 2.99
N LEU A 95 -2.82 10.46 3.97
CA LEU A 95 -1.83 10.70 5.03
C LEU A 95 -0.40 10.81 4.48
N GLN A 96 -0.05 10.02 3.48
CA GLN A 96 1.25 10.10 2.82
C GLN A 96 1.41 11.43 2.10
N GLN A 97 0.44 11.81 1.26
CA GLN A 97 0.48 13.07 0.51
C GLN A 97 0.51 14.29 1.44
N ASP A 98 -0.24 14.26 2.53
CA ASP A 98 -0.25 15.35 3.52
C ASP A 98 1.13 15.54 4.18
N ARG A 99 1.84 14.45 4.49
CA ARG A 99 3.24 14.51 4.99
C ARG A 99 4.17 15.12 3.95
N GLU A 100 4.05 14.71 2.69
CA GLU A 100 4.85 15.26 1.59
C GLU A 100 4.60 16.77 1.41
N ILE A 101 3.34 17.19 1.38
CA ILE A 101 2.95 18.60 1.27
C ILE A 101 3.51 19.43 2.43
N ARG A 102 3.40 18.96 3.68
CA ARG A 102 3.95 19.67 4.84
C ARG A 102 5.47 19.83 4.73
N THR A 103 6.16 18.78 4.28
CA THR A 103 7.62 18.79 4.09
C THR A 103 8.01 19.83 3.04
N ILE A 104 7.34 19.83 1.89
CA ILE A 104 7.58 20.80 0.81
C ILE A 104 7.25 22.22 1.28
N ARG A 105 6.13 22.44 1.97
CA ARG A 105 5.76 23.77 2.49
C ARG A 105 6.78 24.33 3.48
N SER A 106 7.24 23.51 4.41
CA SER A 106 8.29 23.89 5.37
C SER A 106 9.58 24.28 4.64
N TRP A 107 9.96 23.50 3.64
CA TRP A 107 11.11 23.79 2.79
C TRP A 107 10.95 25.11 2.02
N VAL A 108 9.83 25.32 1.30
CA VAL A 108 9.56 26.57 0.59
C VAL A 108 9.60 27.77 1.53
N HIS A 109 9.01 27.66 2.71
CA HIS A 109 9.08 28.73 3.70
C HIS A 109 10.52 29.00 4.14
N GLY A 110 11.33 27.96 4.41
CA GLY A 110 12.76 28.13 4.71
C GLY A 110 13.55 28.83 3.60
N CYS A 111 13.13 28.67 2.33
CA CYS A 111 13.73 29.34 1.19
C CYS A 111 13.41 30.84 1.13
N GLN A 112 12.34 31.30 1.78
CA GLN A 112 11.86 32.68 1.76
C GLN A 112 12.42 33.54 2.91
N VAL A 113 13.15 32.95 3.86
CA VAL A 113 13.52 33.61 5.14
C VAL A 113 14.74 34.54 5.02
N LEU A 114 15.52 34.51 3.94
CA LEU A 114 16.61 35.49 3.79
C LEU A 114 16.09 36.76 3.08
N PRO A 115 16.39 37.97 3.59
CA PRO A 115 16.16 39.19 2.83
C PRO A 115 16.88 39.06 1.47
N ASN A 116 16.16 39.27 0.37
CA ASN A 116 16.68 39.09 -0.99
C ASN A 116 17.15 37.65 -1.35
N SER A 117 16.69 36.61 -0.64
CA SER A 117 16.95 35.23 -1.10
C SER A 117 16.24 34.93 -2.42
N SER A 118 17.01 34.96 -3.49
CA SER A 118 16.65 34.27 -4.73
C SER A 118 16.55 32.77 -4.45
N TRP A 119 15.75 32.06 -5.26
CA TRP A 119 15.72 30.58 -5.40
C TRP A 119 17.09 29.90 -5.54
N ARG A 120 18.16 30.69 -5.73
CA ARG A 120 19.57 30.29 -5.84
C ARG A 120 20.17 29.75 -4.54
N ASN A 121 19.59 30.09 -3.38
CA ASN A 121 20.10 29.70 -2.06
C ASN A 121 19.35 28.51 -1.45
N VAL A 122 18.78 27.65 -2.29
CA VAL A 122 17.87 26.58 -1.86
C VAL A 122 18.51 25.21 -2.05
N SER A 123 18.79 24.52 -0.94
CA SER A 123 19.21 23.11 -0.96
C SER A 123 18.01 22.19 -1.20
N LEU A 124 18.14 21.23 -2.13
CA LEU A 124 17.09 20.25 -2.39
C LEU A 124 16.82 19.35 -1.18
N LEU A 125 15.56 18.94 -1.02
CA LEU A 125 15.14 17.99 0.01
C LEU A 125 15.83 16.62 -0.15
N GLU A 126 16.05 15.93 0.97
CA GLU A 126 16.64 14.58 0.99
C GLU A 126 15.68 13.52 0.38
N HIS A 127 14.38 13.65 0.65
CA HIS A 127 13.37 12.70 0.22
C HIS A 127 13.19 12.68 -1.31
N PRO A 128 13.30 11.53 -2.00
CA PRO A 128 13.31 11.46 -3.47
C PRO A 128 12.11 12.10 -4.16
N HIS A 129 10.89 11.86 -3.67
CA HIS A 129 9.68 12.44 -4.25
C HIS A 129 9.61 13.96 -4.04
N ALA A 130 10.01 14.42 -2.85
CA ALA A 130 9.99 15.85 -2.54
C ALA A 130 11.10 16.59 -3.29
N ARG A 131 12.25 15.93 -3.51
CA ARG A 131 13.34 16.41 -4.36
C ARG A 131 12.89 16.63 -5.80
N LYS A 132 12.15 15.68 -6.39
CA LYS A 132 11.58 15.84 -7.74
C LYS A 132 10.70 17.10 -7.81
N HIS A 133 9.78 17.26 -6.85
CA HIS A 133 8.95 18.45 -6.78
C HIS A 133 9.74 19.74 -6.57
N GLY A 134 10.81 19.70 -5.78
CA GLY A 134 11.72 20.83 -5.62
C GLY A 134 12.44 21.20 -6.92
N ILE A 135 12.91 20.21 -7.69
CA ILE A 135 13.51 20.44 -9.01
C ILE A 135 12.50 21.04 -9.98
N ASP A 136 11.30 20.47 -10.06
CA ASP A 136 10.23 21.00 -10.92
C ASP A 136 9.89 22.45 -10.55
N TRP A 137 9.78 22.75 -9.24
CA TRP A 137 9.50 24.10 -8.75
C TRP A 137 10.61 25.10 -9.10
N ILE A 138 11.88 24.73 -8.88
CA ILE A 138 13.04 25.57 -9.25
C ILE A 138 13.06 25.81 -10.76
N THR A 139 12.82 24.76 -11.56
CA THR A 139 12.84 24.85 -13.02
C THR A 139 11.72 25.75 -13.55
N GLN A 140 10.51 25.62 -13.00
CA GLN A 140 9.38 26.52 -13.33
C GLN A 140 9.67 27.96 -12.91
N HIS A 141 10.24 28.16 -11.72
CA HIS A 141 10.65 29.48 -11.27
C HIS A 141 11.70 30.10 -12.20
N LEU A 142 12.70 29.33 -12.61
CA LEU A 142 13.72 29.78 -13.55
C LEU A 142 13.08 30.19 -14.87
N TYR A 143 12.24 29.31 -15.45
CA TYR A 143 11.57 29.56 -16.72
C TYR A 143 10.72 30.84 -16.69
N HIS A 144 9.83 30.98 -15.69
CA HIS A 144 8.93 32.14 -15.60
C HIS A 144 9.63 33.43 -15.16
N ASN A 145 10.79 33.35 -14.49
CA ASN A 145 11.58 34.52 -14.11
C ASN A 145 12.69 34.86 -15.11
N THR A 146 12.86 34.08 -16.19
CA THR A 146 13.97 34.28 -17.14
C THR A 146 13.95 35.70 -17.70
N ASP A 147 12.83 36.12 -18.30
CA ASP A 147 12.72 37.44 -18.94
C ASP A 147 12.97 38.58 -17.95
N ARG A 148 12.35 38.50 -16.77
CA ARG A 148 12.54 39.49 -15.70
C ARG A 148 14.01 39.62 -15.28
N VAL A 149 14.73 38.50 -15.18
CA VAL A 149 16.15 38.51 -14.79
C VAL A 149 17.01 39.06 -15.92
N LEU A 150 16.72 38.69 -17.18
CA LEU A 150 17.42 39.24 -18.35
C LEU A 150 17.24 40.76 -18.44
N GLU A 151 16.03 41.26 -18.22
CA GLU A 151 15.74 42.70 -18.17
C GLU A 151 16.42 43.40 -16.98
N GLN A 152 16.30 42.84 -15.77
CA GLN A 152 16.86 43.40 -14.55
C GLN A 152 18.37 43.63 -14.66
N TYR A 153 19.06 42.70 -15.30
CA TYR A 153 20.50 42.79 -15.52
C TYR A 153 20.85 43.20 -16.95
N ALA A 154 19.96 43.90 -17.67
CA ALA A 154 20.21 44.54 -18.96
C ALA A 154 20.89 43.65 -20.02
N PHE A 155 20.48 42.38 -20.11
CA PHE A 155 20.93 41.49 -21.19
C PHE A 155 20.42 41.99 -22.54
N ALA A 156 21.23 41.81 -23.58
CA ALA A 156 20.86 42.25 -24.92
C ALA A 156 19.86 41.27 -25.54
N ALA A 157 18.97 41.76 -26.41
CA ALA A 157 18.06 40.89 -27.13
C ALA A 157 18.83 39.87 -27.97
N VAL A 158 18.34 38.63 -28.02
CA VAL A 158 18.93 37.55 -28.83
C VAL A 158 18.96 37.99 -30.30
N GLY A 159 20.11 37.86 -30.96
CA GLY A 159 20.29 38.27 -32.35
C GLY A 159 20.55 39.76 -32.54
N SER A 160 20.70 40.54 -31.47
CA SER A 160 21.18 41.94 -31.55
C SER A 160 22.65 42.04 -31.97
N GLY A 161 23.40 40.94 -31.91
CA GLY A 161 24.84 40.89 -32.17
C GLY A 161 25.69 41.46 -31.04
N VAL A 162 25.08 41.94 -29.96
CA VAL A 162 25.78 42.42 -28.76
C VAL A 162 26.17 41.22 -27.92
N GLN A 163 27.48 41.04 -27.72
CA GLN A 163 28.06 40.03 -26.84
C GLN A 163 28.33 40.69 -25.48
N ILE A 164 28.09 39.96 -24.40
CA ILE A 164 28.44 40.39 -23.04
C ILE A 164 29.50 39.38 -22.57
N ASP A 165 30.70 39.86 -22.27
CA ASP A 165 31.83 39.03 -21.86
C ASP A 165 32.34 39.52 -20.51
N ASP A 166 32.34 38.65 -19.51
CA ASP A 166 32.87 38.91 -18.16
C ASP A 166 32.31 40.16 -17.44
N ASP A 167 31.09 40.58 -17.75
CA ASP A 167 30.54 41.79 -17.14
C ASP A 167 30.11 41.53 -15.69
N THR A 168 30.53 42.44 -14.81
CA THR A 168 30.43 42.29 -13.36
C THR A 168 29.64 43.45 -12.77
N ILE A 169 28.56 43.12 -12.09
CA ILE A 169 27.72 44.06 -11.36
C ILE A 169 27.88 43.76 -9.87
N ILE A 170 28.32 44.76 -9.12
CA ILE A 170 28.41 44.69 -7.65
C ILE A 170 27.28 45.52 -7.08
N ASP A 171 26.30 44.84 -6.47
CA ASP A 171 25.19 45.48 -5.77
C ASP A 171 25.56 45.66 -4.30
N THR A 172 25.71 46.93 -3.89
CA THR A 172 26.03 47.34 -2.51
C THR A 172 24.84 48.02 -1.83
N SER A 173 23.62 47.85 -2.37
CA SER A 173 22.41 48.51 -1.86
C SER A 173 22.03 48.04 -0.44
N SER A 174 22.53 46.88 -0.01
CA SER A 174 22.38 46.39 1.36
C SER A 174 23.60 46.77 2.21
N PRO A 175 23.40 47.34 3.42
CA PRO A 175 24.51 47.68 4.32
C PRO A 175 25.19 46.44 4.93
N ASP A 176 24.50 45.28 4.96
CA ASP A 176 24.99 44.07 5.62
C ASP A 176 25.57 43.03 4.64
N CYS A 177 25.41 43.23 3.33
CA CYS A 177 25.93 42.32 2.30
C CYS A 177 26.16 43.02 0.96
N PHE A 178 27.14 42.55 0.20
CA PHE A 178 27.31 42.89 -1.21
C PHE A 178 26.95 41.66 -2.06
N GLN A 179 26.21 41.88 -3.15
CA GLN A 179 25.88 40.82 -4.10
C GLN A 179 26.73 41.00 -5.36
N TYR A 180 27.45 39.93 -5.73
CA TYR A 180 28.23 39.88 -6.95
C TYR A 180 27.42 39.17 -8.04
N VAL A 181 27.18 39.85 -9.15
CA VAL A 181 26.50 39.29 -10.33
C VAL A 181 27.44 39.34 -11.49
N TRP A 182 27.79 38.17 -11.99
CA TRP A 182 28.57 38.00 -13.21
C TRP A 182 27.64 37.57 -14.34
N ARG A 183 27.77 38.16 -15.51
CA ARG A 183 26.96 37.85 -16.69
C ARG A 183 27.82 37.71 -17.94
N ASP A 184 27.49 36.68 -18.72
CA ASP A 184 28.05 36.41 -20.06
C ASP A 184 26.88 36.05 -20.97
N GLN A 185 26.90 36.59 -22.19
CA GLN A 185 25.96 36.31 -23.26
C GLN A 185 26.72 36.16 -24.57
N ARG A 186 26.58 34.98 -25.19
CA ARG A 186 27.08 34.72 -26.54
C ARG A 186 26.00 34.13 -27.44
N ASP A 187 25.78 34.78 -28.57
CA ASP A 187 25.02 34.21 -29.68
C ASP A 187 25.95 33.26 -30.47
N MET A 188 25.65 31.95 -30.45
CA MET A 188 26.44 30.92 -31.11
C MET A 188 25.62 30.19 -32.18
N ASP A 189 26.12 30.15 -33.41
CA ASP A 189 25.52 29.41 -34.52
C ASP A 189 25.98 27.94 -34.54
N VAL A 190 25.68 27.22 -33.46
CA VAL A 190 26.03 25.80 -33.30
C VAL A 190 24.88 25.01 -32.66
N PRO A 191 24.79 23.69 -32.89
CA PRO A 191 23.82 22.84 -32.20
C PRO A 191 23.94 22.92 -30.67
N PHE A 192 22.81 22.85 -29.97
CA PHE A 192 22.73 22.99 -28.51
C PHE A 192 23.66 22.02 -27.76
N ASP A 193 23.81 20.79 -28.23
CA ASP A 193 24.67 19.79 -27.59
C ASP A 193 26.16 20.13 -27.71
N VAL A 194 26.57 20.80 -28.80
CA VAL A 194 27.93 21.30 -29.01
C VAL A 194 28.20 22.48 -28.07
N ALA A 195 27.28 23.45 -28.02
CA ALA A 195 27.39 24.60 -27.11
C ALA A 195 27.41 24.15 -25.64
N ALA A 196 26.53 23.23 -25.24
CA ALA A 196 26.44 22.72 -23.89
C ALA A 196 27.75 22.05 -23.44
N ARG A 197 28.38 21.24 -24.31
CA ARG A 197 29.67 20.58 -24.02
C ARG A 197 30.81 21.58 -23.84
N ALA A 198 30.84 22.66 -24.63
CA ALA A 198 31.85 23.70 -24.50
C ALA A 198 31.70 24.50 -23.18
N LEU A 199 30.45 24.79 -22.79
CA LEU A 199 30.15 25.58 -21.58
C LEU A 199 30.27 24.79 -20.27
N THR A 200 30.07 23.47 -20.27
CA THR A 200 30.03 22.69 -19.01
C THR A 200 31.39 22.44 -18.35
N LEU A 201 32.49 22.61 -19.07
CA LEU A 201 33.84 22.29 -18.56
C LEU A 201 34.70 23.53 -18.30
N ASP A 202 34.84 24.44 -19.27
CA ASP A 202 35.82 25.52 -19.16
C ASP A 202 35.33 26.72 -18.33
N PHE A 203 34.02 26.98 -18.36
CA PHE A 203 33.38 28.12 -17.68
C PHE A 203 33.58 28.10 -16.17
N PHE A 204 33.25 26.98 -15.51
CA PHE A 204 33.37 26.87 -14.06
C PHE A 204 34.83 26.83 -13.59
N HIS A 205 35.74 26.29 -14.43
CA HIS A 205 37.17 26.28 -14.13
C HIS A 205 37.80 27.67 -14.23
N SER A 206 37.42 28.48 -15.23
CA SER A 206 37.83 29.89 -15.33
C SER A 206 37.27 30.73 -14.18
N LEU A 207 35.99 30.56 -13.82
CA LEU A 207 35.34 31.26 -12.72
C LEU A 207 36.03 31.03 -11.36
N LEU A 208 36.55 29.82 -11.11
CA LEU A 208 37.27 29.46 -9.88
C LEU A 208 38.74 29.92 -9.89
N ALA A 209 39.37 30.07 -11.06
CA ALA A 209 40.78 30.45 -11.19
C ALA A 209 41.05 31.92 -10.85
N HIS A 210 40.06 32.81 -10.99
CA HIS A 210 40.17 34.20 -10.56
C HIS A 210 40.11 34.40 -9.03
N GLY A 211 39.96 33.30 -8.27
CA GLY A 211 39.95 33.30 -6.80
C GLY A 211 41.29 32.95 -6.13
N THR A 212 42.39 32.76 -6.88
CA THR A 212 43.72 32.65 -6.25
C THR A 212 44.25 34.05 -5.90
N PRO A 213 44.43 34.39 -4.62
CA PRO A 213 45.04 35.66 -4.24
C PRO A 213 46.49 35.65 -4.73
N LEU A 214 46.88 36.72 -5.43
CA LEU A 214 48.29 37.05 -5.64
C LEU A 214 48.97 37.11 -4.25
N ALA A 215 50.08 36.38 -4.14
CA ALA A 215 50.95 36.35 -2.97
C ALA A 215 51.45 37.75 -2.57
#